data_AF-A0A2H6NF17-F1
#
_entry.id   AF-A0A2H6NF17-F1
#
_cell.length_a   1.000
_cell.length_b   1.000
_cell.length_c   1.000
_cell.angle_alpha   90.00
_cell.angle_beta   90.00
_cell.angle_gamma   90.00
#
_symmetry.space_group_name_H-M   'P 1'
#
loop_
_entity.id
_entity.type
_entity.pdbx_description
1 polymer ?
#
loop_
_entity_poly.entity_id
_entity_poly.type
_entity_poly.pdbx_seq_one_letter_code
_entity_poly.pdbx_strand_id
1 'polypeptide(L)'
;NNISAFSDYPFTEEQLQAVKDKLDEIFPEGYPPAVISNLGLIEKLIDEKNIKQWTINSTSIVHALLDSVSSDQMRIAVIERYIELRKQIDSDFLDVLGPYICLLKEDQFSMITEKSIEMVTQLDLSNCSSAIKDYLYPKAKRAFSDRHYEYSEYYKRIRPFLGGAPGEDLRALSKNNVNMDIQTFLGLKGSSLKELTPENVKGLLGTNLNELTDNQNVPLVQEWIQKQKQSDLDRLGLGLYGGLPEGFIILKRNKK
;
A
#
# COMPACT_ATOMS: atom_id res chain seq x y z
N ASN A 1 -33.62 -11.31 0.80
CA ASN A 1 -32.38 -12.11 0.67
C ASN A 1 -32.62 -13.35 -0.18
N ASN A 2 -32.76 -13.20 -1.50
CA ASN A 2 -32.97 -14.32 -2.44
C ASN A 2 -31.90 -14.39 -3.54
N ILE A 3 -30.95 -13.45 -3.59
CA ILE A 3 -29.94 -13.41 -4.67
C ILE A 3 -28.79 -14.39 -4.38
N SER A 4 -28.46 -14.68 -3.13
CA SER A 4 -27.43 -15.71 -2.80
C SER A 4 -27.82 -17.12 -3.27
N ALA A 5 -29.12 -17.43 -3.40
CA ALA A 5 -29.59 -18.69 -3.95
C ALA A 5 -29.34 -18.83 -5.46
N PHE A 6 -29.00 -17.74 -6.18
CA PHE A 6 -28.60 -17.80 -7.59
C PHE A 6 -27.20 -18.42 -7.79
N SER A 7 -26.40 -18.55 -6.73
CA SER A 7 -25.05 -19.13 -6.84
C SER A 7 -25.05 -20.67 -6.81
N ASP A 8 -26.12 -21.30 -6.34
CA ASP A 8 -26.21 -22.76 -6.14
C ASP A 8 -26.83 -23.51 -7.33
N TYR A 9 -27.39 -22.81 -8.31
CA TYR A 9 -28.01 -23.40 -9.49
C TYR A 9 -27.21 -23.09 -10.77
N PRO A 10 -27.00 -24.07 -11.66
CA PRO A 10 -26.40 -23.80 -12.95
C PRO A 10 -27.39 -23.04 -13.83
N PHE A 11 -27.18 -21.73 -13.97
CA PHE A 11 -27.92 -20.90 -14.93
C PHE A 11 -27.25 -20.96 -16.31
N THR A 12 -28.06 -20.98 -17.37
CA THR A 12 -27.55 -20.77 -18.73
C THR A 12 -27.22 -19.29 -18.96
N GLU A 13 -26.42 -19.00 -19.99
CA GLU A 13 -26.09 -17.61 -20.33
C GLU A 13 -27.35 -16.79 -20.65
N GLU A 14 -28.35 -17.37 -21.31
CA GLU A 14 -29.61 -16.68 -21.64
C GLU A 14 -30.42 -16.35 -20.38
N GLN A 15 -30.40 -17.22 -19.37
CA GLN A 15 -31.09 -16.97 -18.11
C GLN A 15 -30.40 -15.87 -17.31
N LEU A 16 -29.07 -15.87 -17.25
CA LEU A 16 -28.30 -14.79 -16.62
C LEU A 16 -28.55 -13.46 -17.32
N GLN A 17 -28.60 -13.45 -18.65
CA GLN A 17 -28.92 -12.27 -19.43
C GLN A 17 -30.33 -11.74 -19.12
N ALA A 18 -31.35 -12.62 -19.08
CA ALA A 18 -32.71 -12.21 -18.76
C ALA A 18 -32.84 -11.58 -17.36
N VAL A 19 -32.10 -12.10 -16.37
CA VAL A 19 -32.04 -11.52 -15.03
C VAL A 19 -31.36 -10.15 -15.06
N LYS A 20 -30.23 -10.03 -15.77
CA LYS A 20 -29.52 -8.77 -15.95
C LYS A 20 -30.42 -7.72 -16.61
N ASP A 21 -31.12 -8.07 -17.68
CA ASP A 21 -32.02 -7.16 -18.39
C ASP A 21 -33.13 -6.65 -17.45
N LYS A 22 -33.65 -7.53 -16.59
CA LYS A 22 -34.64 -7.11 -15.59
C LYS A 22 -34.06 -6.20 -14.52
N LEU A 23 -32.82 -6.45 -14.08
CA LEU A 23 -32.13 -5.54 -13.16
C LEU A 23 -31.89 -4.17 -13.79
N ASP A 24 -31.48 -4.12 -15.05
CA ASP A 24 -31.26 -2.87 -15.79
C ASP A 24 -32.57 -2.08 -15.99
N GLU A 25 -33.71 -2.76 -16.16
CA GLU A 25 -35.03 -2.12 -16.21
C GLU A 25 -35.43 -1.48 -14.86
N ILE A 26 -35.15 -2.18 -13.75
CA ILE A 26 -35.50 -1.70 -12.40
C ILE A 26 -34.53 -0.59 -11.94
N PHE A 27 -33.25 -0.71 -12.34
CA PHE A 27 -32.16 0.14 -11.88
C PHE A 27 -31.41 0.75 -13.08
N PRO A 28 -32.05 1.65 -13.85
CA PRO A 28 -31.47 2.19 -15.08
C PRO A 28 -30.22 3.04 -14.84
N GLU A 29 -30.04 3.58 -13.63
CA GLU A 29 -28.87 4.37 -13.25
C GLU A 29 -27.79 3.56 -12.51
N GLY A 30 -27.92 2.23 -12.50
CA GLY A 30 -27.00 1.34 -11.81
C GLY A 30 -27.55 0.82 -10.49
N TYR A 31 -26.90 -0.24 -10.00
CA TYR A 31 -27.46 -1.10 -8.97
C TYR A 31 -27.19 -0.57 -7.55
N PRO A 32 -28.13 -0.76 -6.61
CA PRO A 32 -27.87 -0.44 -5.20
C PRO A 32 -26.84 -1.41 -4.59
N PRO A 33 -26.14 -1.02 -3.52
CA PRO A 33 -25.08 -1.86 -2.91
C PRO A 33 -25.53 -3.29 -2.57
N ALA A 34 -26.76 -3.46 -2.10
CA ALA A 34 -27.31 -4.78 -1.77
C ALA A 34 -27.41 -5.72 -2.98
N VAL A 35 -27.64 -5.19 -4.19
CA VAL A 35 -27.64 -5.97 -5.43
C VAL A 35 -26.21 -6.24 -5.88
N ILE A 36 -25.34 -5.22 -5.83
CA ILE A 36 -23.93 -5.32 -6.22
C ILE A 36 -23.22 -6.44 -5.44
N SER A 37 -23.33 -6.43 -4.10
CA SER A 37 -22.70 -7.43 -3.23
C SER A 37 -23.20 -8.86 -3.44
N ASN A 38 -24.23 -9.06 -4.26
CA ASN A 38 -24.81 -10.36 -4.57
C ASN A 38 -24.83 -10.65 -6.08
N LEU A 39 -24.02 -9.96 -6.91
CA LEU A 39 -24.03 -10.16 -8.36
C LEU A 39 -23.78 -11.61 -8.78
N GLY A 40 -22.90 -12.33 -8.08
CA GLY A 40 -22.57 -13.71 -8.40
C GLY A 40 -22.14 -13.87 -9.87
N LEU A 41 -22.77 -14.79 -10.60
CA LEU A 41 -22.47 -15.03 -12.01
C LEU A 41 -22.87 -13.87 -12.95
N ILE A 42 -23.74 -12.95 -12.51
CA ILE A 42 -24.14 -11.77 -13.29
C ILE A 42 -22.98 -10.78 -13.43
N GLU A 43 -22.00 -10.81 -12.52
CA GLU A 43 -20.79 -9.96 -12.62
C GLU A 43 -20.08 -10.12 -13.97
N LYS A 44 -20.06 -11.34 -14.52
CA LYS A 44 -19.43 -11.64 -15.82
C LYS A 44 -20.08 -10.96 -17.01
N LEU A 45 -21.32 -10.48 -16.84
CA LEU A 45 -22.08 -9.77 -17.86
C LEU A 45 -21.97 -8.25 -17.72
N ILE A 46 -21.29 -7.76 -16.68
CA ILE A 46 -21.05 -6.33 -16.46
C ILE A 46 -19.72 -5.94 -17.11
N ASP A 47 -19.78 -4.93 -17.97
CA ASP A 47 -18.60 -4.38 -18.66
C ASP A 47 -18.35 -2.90 -18.28
N GLU A 48 -17.27 -2.33 -18.81
CA GLU A 48 -16.96 -0.90 -18.60
C GLU A 48 -18.05 0.03 -19.11
N LYS A 49 -18.82 -0.36 -20.13
CA LYS A 49 -19.89 0.47 -20.68
C LYS A 49 -21.03 0.57 -19.68
N ASN A 50 -21.36 -0.52 -18.97
CA ASN A 50 -22.30 -0.48 -17.86
C ASN A 50 -21.80 0.48 -16.76
N ILE A 51 -20.55 0.33 -16.31
CA ILE A 51 -19.96 1.19 -15.27
C ILE A 51 -20.00 2.68 -15.65
N LYS A 52 -19.67 3.01 -16.90
CA LYS A 52 -19.70 4.40 -17.40
C LYS A 52 -21.09 5.03 -17.40
N GLN A 53 -22.15 4.21 -17.46
CA GLN A 53 -23.54 4.69 -17.44
C GLN A 53 -24.09 4.84 -16.02
N TRP A 54 -23.50 4.14 -15.03
CA TRP A 54 -24.01 4.13 -13.66
C TRP A 54 -23.68 5.41 -12.88
N THR A 55 -24.56 5.75 -11.94
CA THR A 55 -24.43 6.83 -10.96
C THR A 55 -23.66 6.31 -9.74
N ILE A 56 -22.34 6.29 -9.85
CA ILE A 56 -21.43 5.84 -8.79
C ILE A 56 -20.96 7.08 -8.00
N ASN A 57 -21.79 7.59 -7.09
CA ASN A 57 -21.52 8.85 -6.38
C ASN A 57 -21.46 8.72 -4.84
N SER A 58 -21.62 7.51 -4.30
CA SER A 58 -21.50 7.25 -2.86
C SER A 58 -20.41 6.22 -2.57
N THR A 59 -19.76 6.37 -1.43
CA THR A 59 -18.72 5.44 -0.95
C THR A 59 -19.27 4.02 -0.79
N SER A 60 -20.53 3.87 -0.38
CA SER A 60 -21.20 2.56 -0.25
C SER A 60 -21.32 1.80 -1.58
N ILE A 61 -21.60 2.50 -2.69
CA ILE A 61 -21.69 1.89 -4.02
C ILE A 61 -20.30 1.50 -4.51
N VAL A 62 -19.32 2.40 -4.36
CA VAL A 62 -17.95 2.12 -4.80
C VAL A 62 -17.37 0.94 -4.04
N HIS A 63 -17.50 0.91 -2.71
CA HIS A 63 -17.01 -0.18 -1.89
C HIS A 63 -17.59 -1.52 -2.33
N ALA A 64 -18.92 -1.59 -2.50
CA ALA A 64 -19.58 -2.80 -2.98
C ALA A 64 -19.06 -3.23 -4.36
N LEU A 65 -18.83 -2.29 -5.29
CA LEU A 65 -18.33 -2.59 -6.62
C LEU A 65 -16.89 -3.10 -6.60
N LEU A 66 -15.99 -2.44 -5.86
CA LEU A 66 -14.58 -2.82 -5.77
C LEU A 66 -14.39 -4.24 -5.22
N ASP A 67 -15.22 -4.62 -4.23
CA ASP A 67 -15.25 -5.96 -3.64
C ASP A 67 -15.86 -7.01 -4.59
N SER A 68 -16.85 -6.61 -5.39
CA SER A 68 -17.63 -7.56 -6.20
C SER A 68 -17.00 -7.86 -7.56
N VAL A 69 -16.34 -6.87 -8.18
CA VAL A 69 -15.71 -7.07 -9.50
C VAL A 69 -14.37 -7.78 -9.36
N SER A 70 -14.10 -8.69 -10.28
CA SER A 70 -12.96 -9.59 -10.19
C SER A 70 -11.64 -9.01 -10.72
N SER A 71 -11.69 -8.12 -11.72
CA SER A 71 -10.51 -7.61 -12.44
C SER A 71 -10.12 -6.19 -12.06
N ASP A 72 -8.81 -5.90 -12.08
CA ASP A 72 -8.29 -4.54 -11.84
C ASP A 72 -8.76 -3.55 -12.90
N GLN A 73 -8.97 -4.00 -14.15
CA GLN A 73 -9.54 -3.17 -15.21
C GLN A 73 -10.93 -2.64 -14.83
N MET A 74 -11.79 -3.50 -14.28
CA MET A 74 -13.12 -3.10 -13.82
C MET A 74 -13.04 -2.20 -12.57
N ARG A 75 -12.14 -2.49 -11.63
CA ARG A 75 -11.91 -1.63 -10.46
C ARG A 75 -11.44 -0.23 -10.87
N ILE A 76 -10.52 -0.13 -11.83
CA ILE A 76 -10.08 1.15 -12.39
C ILE A 76 -11.26 1.92 -12.98
N ALA A 77 -12.12 1.28 -13.78
CA ALA A 77 -13.30 1.94 -14.36
C ALA A 77 -14.26 2.47 -13.28
N VAL A 78 -14.46 1.73 -12.19
CA VAL A 78 -15.28 2.15 -11.04
C VAL A 78 -14.67 3.38 -10.34
N ILE A 79 -13.37 3.33 -10.06
CA ILE A 79 -12.62 4.42 -9.42
C ILE A 79 -12.69 5.68 -10.27
N GLU A 80 -12.41 5.56 -11.57
CA GLU A 80 -12.49 6.68 -12.52
C GLU A 80 -13.87 7.30 -12.57
N ARG A 81 -14.91 6.46 -12.63
CA ARG A 81 -16.29 6.93 -12.68
C ARG A 81 -16.68 7.70 -11.42
N TYR A 82 -16.28 7.22 -10.24
CA TYR A 82 -16.53 7.93 -8.99
C TYR A 82 -15.81 9.28 -8.95
N ILE A 83 -14.53 9.31 -9.34
CA ILE A 83 -13.73 10.54 -9.38
C ILE A 83 -14.32 11.53 -10.39
N GLU A 84 -14.78 11.08 -11.56
CA GLU A 84 -15.43 11.93 -12.57
C GLU A 84 -16.67 12.62 -12.01
N LEU A 85 -17.53 11.87 -11.31
CA LEU A 85 -18.79 12.37 -10.76
C LEU A 85 -18.57 13.28 -9.53
N ARG A 86 -17.60 12.94 -8.68
CA ARG A 86 -17.35 13.66 -7.41
C ARG A 86 -16.33 14.78 -7.52
N LYS A 87 -15.46 14.71 -8.52
CA LYS A 87 -14.37 15.66 -8.79
C LYS A 87 -13.42 15.88 -7.59
N GLN A 88 -13.32 14.90 -6.70
CA GLN A 88 -12.48 14.96 -5.49
C GLN A 88 -12.05 13.57 -5.02
N ILE A 89 -10.95 13.52 -4.25
CA ILE A 89 -10.53 12.35 -3.47
C ILE A 89 -10.42 12.79 -1.99
N ASP A 90 -11.51 12.58 -1.25
CA ASP A 90 -11.63 12.87 0.19
C ASP A 90 -11.20 11.67 1.04
N SER A 91 -11.16 11.84 2.37
CA SER A 91 -10.78 10.78 3.32
C SER A 91 -11.70 9.57 3.24
N ASP A 92 -13.01 9.79 3.10
CA ASP A 92 -14.00 8.70 3.07
C ASP A 92 -13.80 7.83 1.84
N PHE A 93 -13.45 8.43 0.70
CA PHE A 93 -13.11 7.65 -0.50
C PHE A 93 -11.75 6.96 -0.37
N LEU A 94 -10.74 7.59 0.25
CA LEU A 94 -9.46 6.92 0.53
C LEU A 94 -9.62 5.70 1.44
N ASP A 95 -10.49 5.77 2.45
CA ASP A 95 -10.81 4.64 3.33
C ASP A 95 -11.43 3.49 2.52
N VAL A 96 -12.34 3.79 1.58
CA VAL A 96 -12.91 2.78 0.67
C VAL A 96 -11.86 2.21 -0.28
N LEU A 97 -10.95 3.05 -0.78
CA LEU A 97 -9.89 2.59 -1.67
C LEU A 97 -9.00 1.60 -0.95
N GLY A 98 -8.61 1.83 0.32
CA GLY A 98 -7.89 0.87 1.15
C GLY A 98 -6.83 0.05 0.37
N PRO A 99 -7.08 -1.24 0.06
CA PRO A 99 -6.17 -2.11 -0.69
C PRO A 99 -6.04 -1.79 -2.20
N TYR A 100 -7.00 -1.07 -2.77
CA TYR A 100 -7.12 -0.70 -4.19
C TYR A 100 -6.49 0.65 -4.53
N ILE A 101 -5.93 1.38 -3.56
CA ILE A 101 -5.33 2.70 -3.81
C ILE A 101 -4.22 2.67 -4.87
N CYS A 102 -3.54 1.54 -5.02
CA CYS A 102 -2.48 1.36 -6.02
C CYS A 102 -3.00 1.33 -7.47
N LEU A 103 -4.33 1.29 -7.67
CA LEU A 103 -4.98 1.35 -8.98
C LEU A 103 -5.23 2.79 -9.46
N LEU A 104 -4.98 3.80 -8.63
CA LEU A 104 -5.09 5.20 -9.04
C LEU A 104 -4.04 5.55 -10.11
N LYS A 105 -4.41 6.47 -10.99
CA LYS A 105 -3.53 7.06 -12.02
C LYS A 105 -2.76 8.27 -11.49
N GLU A 106 -1.66 8.63 -12.16
CA GLU A 106 -0.77 9.73 -11.74
C GLU A 106 -1.51 11.07 -11.54
N ASP A 107 -2.44 11.40 -12.43
CA ASP A 107 -3.27 12.61 -12.34
C ASP A 107 -4.22 12.56 -11.13
N GLN A 108 -4.76 11.38 -10.81
CA GLN A 108 -5.64 11.18 -9.66
C GLN A 108 -4.88 11.31 -8.33
N PHE A 109 -3.63 10.85 -8.25
CA PHE A 109 -2.79 11.06 -7.07
C PHE A 109 -2.61 12.56 -6.75
N SER A 110 -2.60 13.43 -7.76
CA SER A 110 -2.52 14.88 -7.55
C SER A 110 -3.75 15.48 -6.85
N MET A 111 -4.90 14.82 -6.95
CA MET A 111 -6.14 15.21 -6.28
C MET A 111 -6.14 14.86 -4.78
N ILE A 112 -5.23 13.99 -4.33
CA ILE A 112 -5.09 13.64 -2.91
C ILE A 112 -4.44 14.80 -2.16
N THR A 113 -5.18 15.37 -1.21
CA THR A 113 -4.70 16.47 -0.37
C THR A 113 -4.08 15.97 0.93
N GLU A 114 -3.23 16.79 1.56
CA GLU A 114 -2.72 16.53 2.90
C GLU A 114 -3.88 16.32 3.91
N LYS A 115 -4.96 17.10 3.78
CA LYS A 115 -6.15 16.98 4.63
C LYS A 115 -6.85 15.62 4.47
N SER A 116 -6.95 15.12 3.24
CA SER A 116 -7.55 13.79 2.97
C SER A 116 -6.71 12.69 3.63
N ILE A 117 -5.39 12.75 3.52
CA ILE A 117 -4.46 11.79 4.17
C ILE A 117 -4.51 11.90 5.69
N GLU A 118 -4.70 13.10 6.22
CA GLU A 118 -4.76 13.32 7.65
C GLU A 118 -5.96 12.63 8.33
N MET A 119 -7.10 12.65 7.64
CA MET A 119 -8.39 12.17 8.15
C MET A 119 -8.65 10.70 7.82
N VAL A 120 -7.85 10.10 6.93
CA VAL A 120 -8.00 8.67 6.58
C VAL A 120 -7.70 7.78 7.78
N THR A 121 -8.49 6.73 7.94
CA THR A 121 -8.39 5.82 9.08
C THR A 121 -7.56 4.59 8.75
N GLN A 122 -7.70 4.05 7.55
CA GLN A 122 -7.01 2.84 7.12
C GLN A 122 -6.52 2.97 5.69
N LEU A 123 -5.23 2.75 5.48
CA LEU A 123 -4.62 2.79 4.17
C LEU A 123 -3.51 1.74 4.11
N ASP A 124 -3.55 0.87 3.10
CA ASP A 124 -2.55 -0.16 2.88
C ASP A 124 -1.79 0.12 1.58
N LEU A 125 -0.53 0.53 1.72
CA LEU A 125 0.36 0.80 0.59
C LEU A 125 1.32 -0.36 0.31
N SER A 126 1.23 -1.49 1.02
CA SER A 126 2.20 -2.59 0.94
C SER A 126 2.44 -3.04 -0.51
N ASN A 127 1.36 -3.23 -1.27
CA ASN A 127 1.35 -3.68 -2.66
C ASN A 127 1.62 -2.58 -3.70
N CYS A 128 1.71 -1.32 -3.28
CA CYS A 128 1.95 -0.22 -4.22
C CYS A 128 3.40 -0.20 -4.72
N SER A 129 3.58 0.28 -5.94
CA SER A 129 4.89 0.52 -6.53
C SER A 129 5.66 1.60 -5.74
N SER A 130 6.99 1.56 -5.85
CA SER A 130 7.84 2.57 -5.20
C SER A 130 7.51 3.99 -5.65
N ALA A 131 7.11 4.19 -6.92
CA ALA A 131 6.72 5.51 -7.44
C ALA A 131 5.50 6.09 -6.70
N ILE A 132 4.49 5.26 -6.43
CA ILE A 132 3.29 5.68 -5.68
C ILE A 132 3.64 5.99 -4.23
N LYS A 133 4.46 5.14 -3.59
CA LYS A 133 4.92 5.36 -2.21
C LYS A 133 5.72 6.66 -2.09
N ASP A 134 6.64 6.90 -3.01
CA ASP A 134 7.44 8.13 -3.11
C ASP A 134 6.57 9.38 -3.27
N TYR A 135 5.46 9.26 -4.01
CA TYR A 135 4.53 10.36 -4.24
C TYR A 135 3.71 10.70 -2.99
N LEU A 136 3.20 9.67 -2.28
CA LEU A 136 2.33 9.86 -1.12
C LEU A 136 3.09 10.26 0.14
N TYR A 137 4.32 9.79 0.32
CA TYR A 137 5.08 10.02 1.54
C TYR A 137 5.25 11.53 1.90
N PRO A 138 5.66 12.43 0.98
CA PRO A 138 5.79 13.85 1.31
C PRO A 138 4.46 14.51 1.71
N LYS A 139 3.34 14.09 1.13
CA LYS A 139 2.01 14.59 1.51
C LYS A 139 1.64 14.11 2.92
N ALA A 140 1.86 12.84 3.22
CA ALA A 140 1.65 12.28 4.56
C ALA A 140 2.53 12.96 5.62
N LYS A 141 3.81 13.17 5.33
CA LYS A 141 4.74 13.89 6.21
C LYS A 141 4.21 15.29 6.53
N ARG A 142 3.79 16.07 5.53
CA ARG A 142 3.18 17.40 5.74
C ARG A 142 1.91 17.33 6.56
N ALA A 143 1.00 16.41 6.22
CA ALA A 143 -0.26 16.21 6.94
C ALA A 143 -0.07 15.96 8.44
N PHE A 144 0.99 15.26 8.84
CA PHE A 144 1.21 14.91 10.25
C PHE A 144 2.21 15.81 10.99
N SER A 145 3.00 16.63 10.30
CA SER A 145 4.06 17.44 10.93
C SER A 145 3.53 18.62 11.77
N ASP A 146 2.39 19.20 11.38
CA ASP A 146 1.87 20.45 11.97
C ASP A 146 1.07 20.25 13.28
N ARG A 147 0.91 19.00 13.72
CA ARG A 147 -0.10 18.61 14.71
C ARG A 147 0.40 18.51 16.16
N HIS A 148 1.66 18.83 16.43
CA HIS A 148 2.28 18.71 17.76
C HIS A 148 1.99 17.35 18.44
N TYR A 149 1.96 16.26 17.66
CA TYR A 149 1.71 14.93 18.20
C TYR A 149 2.83 14.50 19.13
N GLU A 150 2.49 13.70 20.15
CA GLU A 150 3.49 12.85 20.77
C GLU A 150 4.13 11.96 19.70
N TYR A 151 5.42 11.70 19.84
CA TYR A 151 6.19 11.04 18.79
C TYR A 151 5.66 9.63 18.46
N SER A 152 5.13 8.93 19.46
CA SER A 152 4.47 7.63 19.31
C SER A 152 3.25 7.70 18.39
N GLU A 153 2.41 8.73 18.54
CA GLU A 153 1.23 8.95 17.70
C GLU A 153 1.62 9.40 16.28
N TYR A 154 2.65 10.24 16.15
CA TYR A 154 3.22 10.57 14.85
C TYR A 154 3.68 9.31 14.12
N TYR A 155 4.44 8.43 14.79
CA TYR A 155 4.94 7.19 14.20
C TYR A 155 3.79 6.29 13.73
N LYS A 156 2.75 6.08 14.58
CA LYS A 156 1.57 5.28 14.20
C LYS A 156 0.91 5.77 12.91
N ARG A 157 0.81 7.08 12.72
CA ARG A 157 0.17 7.71 11.55
C ARG A 157 1.04 7.67 10.30
N ILE A 158 2.35 7.93 10.42
CA ILE A 158 3.26 7.94 9.26
C ILE A 158 3.66 6.52 8.82
N ARG A 159 3.59 5.52 9.70
CA ARG A 159 4.04 4.14 9.45
C ARG A 159 3.62 3.56 8.08
N PRO A 160 2.34 3.64 7.65
CA PRO A 160 1.91 3.07 6.37
C PRO A 160 2.61 3.69 5.14
N PHE A 161 3.15 4.91 5.27
CA PHE A 161 3.78 5.66 4.19
C PHE A 161 5.31 5.51 4.15
N LEU A 162 5.93 4.86 5.15
CA LEU A 162 7.40 4.81 5.28
C LEU A 162 8.11 4.08 4.15
N GLY A 163 7.38 3.27 3.36
CA GLY A 163 7.92 2.67 2.14
C GLY A 163 8.38 3.70 1.09
N GLY A 164 7.93 4.96 1.18
CA GLY A 164 8.38 6.07 0.32
C GLY A 164 9.32 7.06 1.02
N ALA A 165 9.75 6.79 2.25
CA ALA A 165 10.55 7.72 3.03
C ALA A 165 11.99 7.82 2.50
N PRO A 166 12.59 9.03 2.40
CA PRO A 166 14.00 9.20 2.10
C PRO A 166 14.87 8.78 3.29
N GLY A 167 16.13 8.43 3.04
CA GLY A 167 17.06 8.01 4.10
C GLY A 167 17.24 9.05 5.20
N GLU A 168 17.18 10.33 4.89
CA GLU A 168 17.25 11.42 5.88
C GLU A 168 16.13 11.34 6.93
N ASP A 169 14.90 11.11 6.49
CA ASP A 169 13.76 11.04 7.38
C ASP A 169 13.77 9.77 8.23
N LEU A 170 14.25 8.65 7.66
CA LEU A 170 14.48 7.41 8.41
C LEU A 170 15.59 7.57 9.45
N ARG A 171 16.67 8.29 9.13
CA ARG A 171 17.71 8.65 10.11
C ARG A 171 17.14 9.51 11.24
N ALA A 172 16.29 10.48 10.93
CA ALA A 172 15.60 11.28 11.95
C ALA A 172 14.68 10.42 12.82
N LEU A 173 13.96 9.48 12.21
CA LEU A 173 13.08 8.53 12.89
C LEU A 173 13.84 7.62 13.87
N SER A 174 15.04 7.16 13.48
CA SER A 174 15.87 6.28 14.30
C SER A 174 16.29 6.87 15.66
N LYS A 175 16.27 8.20 15.81
CA LYS A 175 16.68 8.88 17.06
C LYS A 175 15.67 8.72 18.19
N ASN A 176 14.46 8.23 17.90
CA ASN A 176 13.35 8.20 18.85
C ASN A 176 12.93 6.77 19.23
N ASN A 177 13.71 5.74 18.87
CA ASN A 177 13.46 4.35 19.23
C ASN A 177 12.01 3.89 18.99
N VAL A 178 11.54 4.00 17.75
CA VAL A 178 10.12 3.81 17.40
C VAL A 178 9.62 2.37 17.51
N ASN A 179 10.51 1.40 17.77
CA ASN A 179 10.21 -0.03 17.77
C ASN A 179 9.49 -0.47 16.49
N MET A 180 10.09 -0.13 15.35
CA MET A 180 9.56 -0.46 14.03
C MET A 180 9.43 -1.97 13.89
N ASP A 181 8.25 -2.45 13.52
CA ASP A 181 8.02 -3.86 13.25
C ASP A 181 8.79 -4.29 11.99
N ILE A 182 9.19 -5.57 11.94
CA ILE A 182 10.03 -6.07 10.86
C ILE A 182 9.34 -5.97 9.49
N GLN A 183 8.01 -6.06 9.42
CA GLN A 183 7.26 -5.97 8.16
C GLN A 183 7.33 -4.55 7.59
N THR A 184 7.18 -3.53 8.44
CA THR A 184 7.40 -2.13 8.06
C THR A 184 8.84 -1.91 7.59
N PHE A 185 9.82 -2.48 8.29
CA PHE A 185 11.24 -2.38 7.92
C PHE A 185 11.53 -3.02 6.55
N LEU A 186 10.97 -4.21 6.29
CA LEU A 186 11.09 -4.91 5.02
C LEU A 186 10.34 -4.22 3.87
N GLY A 187 9.35 -3.37 4.20
CA GLY A 187 8.62 -2.54 3.25
C GLY A 187 9.33 -1.22 2.89
N LEU A 188 10.47 -0.90 3.52
CA LEU A 188 11.21 0.33 3.24
C LEU A 188 11.83 0.32 1.84
N LYS A 189 11.99 1.53 1.27
CA LYS A 189 12.69 1.72 0.01
C LYS A 189 14.15 1.30 0.14
N GLY A 190 14.60 0.36 -0.69
CA GLY A 190 15.97 -0.15 -0.64
C GLY A 190 17.05 0.91 -0.84
N SER A 191 16.82 1.95 -1.65
CA SER A 191 17.77 3.06 -1.78
C SER A 191 17.92 3.84 -0.48
N SER A 192 16.81 4.08 0.24
CA SER A 192 16.80 4.81 1.51
C SER A 192 17.43 3.97 2.63
N LEU A 193 17.15 2.65 2.66
CA LEU A 193 17.71 1.74 3.64
C LEU A 193 19.25 1.65 3.53
N LYS A 194 19.80 1.65 2.31
CA LYS A 194 21.25 1.63 2.07
C LYS A 194 22.00 2.83 2.65
N GLU A 195 21.32 3.94 2.90
CA GLU A 195 21.91 5.12 3.56
C GLU A 195 21.95 5.01 5.09
N LEU A 196 21.33 3.98 5.67
CA LEU A 196 21.25 3.80 7.11
C LEU A 196 22.44 3.02 7.64
N THR A 197 23.04 3.54 8.70
CA THR A 197 24.08 2.84 9.48
C THR A 197 23.48 1.75 10.37
N PRO A 198 24.29 0.80 10.88
CA PRO A 198 23.86 -0.16 11.90
C PRO A 198 23.19 0.50 13.11
N GLU A 199 23.73 1.61 13.62
CA GLU A 199 23.11 2.36 14.73
C GLU A 199 21.75 2.96 14.35
N ASN A 200 21.56 3.41 13.10
CA ASN A 200 20.24 3.87 12.64
C ASN A 200 19.24 2.71 12.59
N VAL A 201 19.63 1.54 12.07
CA VAL A 201 18.76 0.35 12.02
C VAL A 201 18.39 -0.11 13.43
N LYS A 202 19.35 -0.11 14.36
CA LYS A 202 19.11 -0.35 15.79
C LYS A 202 18.09 0.63 16.37
N GLY A 203 18.22 1.92 16.10
CA GLY A 203 17.27 2.94 16.57
C GLY A 203 15.89 2.88 15.89
N LEU A 204 15.79 2.35 14.68
CA LEU A 204 14.48 2.10 14.04
C LEU A 204 13.79 0.89 14.64
N LEU A 205 14.45 -0.27 14.65
CA LEU A 205 13.86 -1.54 15.07
C LEU A 205 13.67 -1.62 16.60
N GLY A 206 14.54 -0.97 17.38
CA GLY A 206 14.43 -0.93 18.84
C GLY A 206 14.33 -2.33 19.45
N THR A 207 13.23 -2.62 20.12
CA THR A 207 12.97 -3.95 20.72
C THR A 207 12.89 -5.09 19.70
N ASN A 208 12.58 -4.79 18.44
CA ASN A 208 12.41 -5.76 17.36
C ASN A 208 13.72 -6.06 16.62
N LEU A 209 14.86 -5.53 17.10
CA LEU A 209 16.16 -5.65 16.45
C LEU A 209 16.56 -7.11 16.18
N ASN A 210 16.22 -8.04 17.08
CA ASN A 210 16.58 -9.46 16.94
C ASN A 210 15.89 -10.12 15.73
N GLU A 211 14.74 -9.61 15.27
CA GLU A 211 14.04 -10.13 14.08
C GLU A 211 14.86 -9.92 12.79
N LEU A 212 15.85 -9.04 12.81
CA LEU A 212 16.77 -8.83 11.69
C LEU A 212 17.60 -10.09 11.38
N THR A 213 17.94 -10.89 12.39
CA THR A 213 18.69 -12.14 12.21
C THR A 213 17.87 -13.20 11.48
N ASP A 214 16.58 -13.31 11.80
CA ASP A 214 15.67 -14.24 11.13
C ASP A 214 15.41 -13.84 9.67
N ASN A 215 15.53 -12.55 9.38
CA ASN A 215 15.31 -11.96 8.06
C ASN A 215 16.60 -11.64 7.30
N GLN A 216 17.76 -12.10 7.78
CA GLN A 216 19.06 -11.78 7.17
C GLN A 216 19.21 -12.27 5.73
N ASN A 217 18.40 -13.24 5.30
CA ASN A 217 18.41 -13.79 3.94
C ASN A 217 17.44 -13.09 2.98
N VAL A 218 16.65 -12.15 3.47
CA VAL A 218 15.80 -11.31 2.61
C VAL A 218 16.73 -10.42 1.76
N PRO A 219 16.57 -10.36 0.42
CA PRO A 219 17.48 -9.61 -0.45
C PRO A 219 17.72 -8.17 -0.01
N LEU A 220 16.66 -7.48 0.44
CA LEU A 220 16.75 -6.12 0.96
C LEU A 220 17.72 -6.00 2.16
N VAL A 221 17.66 -6.97 3.09
CA VAL A 221 18.51 -7.01 4.29
C VAL A 221 19.94 -7.41 3.92
N GLN A 222 20.11 -8.41 3.06
CA GLN A 222 21.43 -8.83 2.57
C GLN A 222 22.17 -7.68 1.87
N GLU A 223 21.47 -6.95 0.99
CA GLU A 223 22.05 -5.79 0.30
C GLU A 223 22.46 -4.68 1.28
N TRP A 224 21.68 -4.46 2.33
CA TRP A 224 22.04 -3.52 3.37
C TRP A 224 23.27 -3.98 4.16
N ILE A 225 23.32 -5.24 4.60
CA ILE A 225 24.46 -5.84 5.31
C ILE A 225 25.76 -5.67 4.51
N GLN A 226 25.74 -6.01 3.22
CA GLN A 226 26.91 -5.94 2.34
C GLN A 226 27.45 -4.53 2.11
N LYS A 227 26.68 -3.49 2.45
CA LYS A 227 27.12 -2.08 2.38
C LYS A 227 27.74 -1.58 3.68
N GLN A 228 27.56 -2.29 4.79
CA GLN A 228 28.11 -1.89 6.08
C GLN A 228 29.50 -2.48 6.29
N LYS A 229 30.31 -1.84 7.14
CA LYS A 229 31.56 -2.45 7.62
C LYS A 229 31.23 -3.60 8.55
N GLN A 230 32.02 -4.67 8.50
CA GLN A 230 31.82 -5.80 9.40
C GLN A 230 31.93 -5.39 10.88
N SER A 231 32.86 -4.51 11.24
CA SER A 231 33.00 -4.05 12.63
C SER A 231 31.77 -3.29 13.14
N ASP A 232 31.12 -2.50 12.28
CA ASP A 232 29.92 -1.75 12.64
C ASP A 232 28.70 -2.69 12.79
N LEU A 233 28.64 -3.77 12.01
CA LEU A 233 27.63 -4.82 12.17
C LEU A 233 27.86 -5.61 13.47
N ASP A 234 29.11 -5.94 13.79
CA ASP A 234 29.46 -6.70 15.00
C ASP A 234 29.03 -5.95 16.28
N ARG A 235 29.02 -4.62 16.26
CA ARG A 235 28.54 -3.76 17.37
C ARG A 235 27.05 -3.92 17.66
N LEU A 236 26.26 -4.45 16.71
CA LEU A 236 24.87 -4.81 16.96
C LEU A 236 24.72 -6.03 17.85
N GLY A 237 25.75 -6.89 17.95
CA GLY A 237 25.71 -8.11 18.76
C GLY A 237 24.79 -9.21 18.21
N LEU A 238 24.38 -9.11 16.94
CA LEU A 238 23.42 -10.02 16.31
C LEU A 238 24.07 -11.21 15.58
N GLY A 239 25.41 -11.21 15.43
CA GLY A 239 26.12 -12.22 14.64
C GLY A 239 25.83 -12.13 13.14
N LEU A 240 25.60 -10.93 12.61
CA LEU A 240 25.43 -10.69 11.18
C LEU A 240 26.79 -10.70 10.46
N TYR A 241 26.90 -11.45 9.37
CA TYR A 241 28.13 -11.57 8.58
C TYR A 241 27.90 -11.17 7.12
N GLY A 242 28.99 -10.80 6.44
CA GLY A 242 28.96 -10.44 5.02
C GLY A 242 29.10 -8.94 4.75
N GLY A 243 29.44 -8.16 5.78
CA GLY A 243 29.84 -6.77 5.62
C GLY A 243 31.20 -6.62 4.93
N LEU A 244 31.56 -5.38 4.62
CA LEU A 244 32.83 -5.02 4.02
C LEU A 244 33.98 -5.34 4.99
N PRO A 245 35.04 -6.04 4.53
CA PRO A 245 36.19 -6.36 5.35
C PRO A 245 36.97 -5.09 5.69
N GLU A 246 37.54 -5.07 6.89
CA GLU A 246 38.40 -3.99 7.33
C GLU A 246 39.87 -4.36 7.09
N GLY A 247 40.49 -3.71 6.11
CA GLY A 247 41.90 -3.89 5.76
C GLY A 247 42.14 -4.12 4.27
N PHE A 248 43.39 -3.95 3.85
CA PHE A 248 43.83 -4.26 2.49
C PHE A 248 44.36 -5.69 2.44
N ILE A 249 43.96 -6.47 1.43
CA ILE A 249 44.64 -7.73 1.10
C ILE A 249 45.98 -7.36 0.43
N ILE A 250 47.09 -7.52 1.14
CA ILE A 250 48.42 -7.41 0.52
C ILE A 250 48.67 -8.69 -0.28
N LEU A 251 48.40 -8.62 -1.59
CA LEU A 251 48.81 -9.66 -2.52
C LEU A 251 50.32 -9.57 -2.72
N LYS A 252 51.09 -10.46 -2.07
CA LYS A 252 52.51 -10.62 -2.37
C LYS A 252 52.66 -11.11 -3.82
N ARG A 253 53.07 -10.20 -4.70
CA ARG A 253 53.46 -10.54 -6.07
C ARG A 253 54.81 -11.27 -5.99
N ASN A 254 54.79 -12.61 -6.06
CA ASN A 254 56.02 -13.38 -6.22
C ASN A 254 56.65 -12.98 -7.56
N LYS A 255 57.79 -12.27 -7.50
CA LYS A 255 58.63 -12.03 -8.66
C LYS A 255 59.18 -13.39 -9.10
N LYS A 256 58.87 -13.79 -10.33
CA LYS A 256 59.59 -14.86 -11.04
C LYS A 256 61.00 -14.38 -11.36
#